data_AF-A0AAU1FLW4-F1
#
_entry.id   AF-A0AAU1FLW4-F1
#
_cell.length_a   1.000
_cell.length_b   1.000
_cell.length_c   1.000
_cell.angle_alpha   90.00
_cell.angle_beta   90.00
_cell.angle_gamma   90.00
#
_symmetry.space_group_name_H-M   'P 1'
#
loop_
_entity.id
_entity.type
_entity.pdbx_description
1 polymer ?
#
loop_
_entity_poly.entity_id
_entity_poly.type
_entity_poly.pdbx_seq_one_letter_code
_entity_poly.pdbx_strand_id
1 'polypeptide(L)'
;MERWRPDPGKRVLARVPVTFATGAATPVSGRRWFRDADRCDIQRELPGWPAGPTNTVRSKTNRLARGVGRTALALVVIGIAAALGGTGVGNVGTLGRSDGPENEVDDFPVMCASPGTLARTLPWQLDPARRPDTDRTHAVVTDRRLVLISMLDDDDEPWEEVLQEAGRAEIAAVESKTFGHGEPDIRLVFAGGSWCQLASSHGGPLVRHLSAASEPIRPEALTPGQRKALDDFLAKVGAVGPALVTRRPSGNYLIAARKSLDVSARHGATVDWRLMGPEGEDVTYQEGDL
;
A
#
# COMPACT_ATOMS: atom_id res chain seq x y z
N MET A 1 -8.78 -20.61 4.47
CA MET A 1 -9.30 -20.62 3.09
C MET A 1 -9.88 -19.25 2.75
N GLU A 2 -9.51 -18.65 1.61
CA GLU A 2 -10.01 -17.33 1.15
C GLU A 2 -11.53 -17.36 0.83
N ARG A 3 -12.32 -16.49 1.47
CA ARG A 3 -13.78 -16.41 1.27
C ARG A 3 -14.16 -15.36 0.22
N TRP A 4 -13.60 -14.17 0.31
CA TRP A 4 -13.78 -13.13 -0.68
C TRP A 4 -13.03 -13.50 -1.95
N ARG A 5 -13.72 -13.38 -3.08
CA ARG A 5 -13.15 -13.59 -4.40
C ARG A 5 -13.53 -12.40 -5.29
N PRO A 6 -12.66 -12.01 -6.22
CA PRO A 6 -13.04 -10.98 -7.17
C PRO A 6 -14.15 -11.51 -8.10
N ASP A 7 -14.86 -10.62 -8.77
CA ASP A 7 -15.92 -11.00 -9.72
C ASP A 7 -15.38 -12.02 -10.77
N PRO A 8 -16.22 -12.88 -11.36
CA PRO A 8 -15.79 -13.80 -12.39
C PRO A 8 -15.00 -13.11 -13.50
N GLY A 9 -13.83 -13.68 -13.84
CA GLY A 9 -12.92 -13.12 -14.86
C GLY A 9 -12.01 -11.98 -14.37
N LYS A 10 -12.15 -11.54 -13.12
CA LYS A 10 -11.25 -10.59 -12.46
C LYS A 10 -10.16 -11.31 -11.69
N ARG A 11 -9.02 -10.64 -11.51
CA ARG A 11 -7.81 -11.25 -10.96
C ARG A 11 -7.32 -10.49 -9.75
N VAL A 12 -6.97 -11.22 -8.70
CA VAL A 12 -6.20 -10.68 -7.57
C VAL A 12 -4.73 -10.62 -7.99
N LEU A 13 -4.13 -9.44 -7.92
CA LEU A 13 -2.71 -9.21 -8.20
C LEU A 13 -1.90 -9.21 -6.90
N ALA A 14 -2.47 -8.64 -5.84
CA ALA A 14 -1.88 -8.67 -4.50
C ALA A 14 -2.98 -8.68 -3.45
N ARG A 15 -2.70 -9.30 -2.30
CA ARG A 15 -3.50 -9.21 -1.08
C ARG A 15 -2.56 -9.17 0.10
N VAL A 16 -2.52 -8.06 0.84
CA VAL A 16 -1.54 -7.85 1.91
C VAL A 16 -2.22 -7.20 3.12
N PRO A 17 -1.78 -7.50 4.34
CA PRO A 17 -2.29 -6.83 5.54
C PRO A 17 -1.86 -5.37 5.54
N VAL A 18 -2.76 -4.47 5.95
CA VAL A 18 -2.51 -3.04 6.06
C VAL A 18 -3.13 -2.46 7.33
N THR A 19 -2.48 -1.44 7.86
CA THR A 19 -3.01 -0.54 8.89
C THR A 19 -2.63 0.89 8.54
N PHE A 20 -3.21 1.89 9.20
CA PHE A 20 -2.59 3.20 9.18
C PHE A 20 -1.17 3.11 9.76
N ALA A 21 -0.27 3.86 9.12
CA ALA A 21 1.09 4.01 9.58
C ALA A 21 1.15 4.62 10.99
N THR A 22 2.34 4.62 11.60
CA THR A 22 2.52 5.16 12.95
C THR A 22 3.79 5.99 13.00
N GLY A 23 3.70 7.18 13.60
CA GLY A 23 4.84 8.08 13.70
C GLY A 23 6.01 7.42 14.41
N ALA A 24 7.21 7.59 13.85
CA ALA A 24 8.45 7.00 14.37
C ALA A 24 9.35 8.04 15.04
N ALA A 25 9.36 9.29 14.56
CA ALA A 25 10.16 10.34 15.17
C ALA A 25 9.66 10.67 16.59
N THR A 26 10.58 11.01 17.50
CA THR A 26 10.30 11.21 18.94
C THR A 26 9.07 12.09 19.24
N PRO A 27 8.84 13.24 18.56
CA PRO A 27 7.69 14.10 18.85
C PRO A 27 6.33 13.48 18.49
N VAL A 28 6.34 12.55 17.54
CA VAL A 28 5.16 11.94 16.91
C VAL A 28 5.10 10.43 17.14
N SER A 29 6.01 9.89 17.95
CA SER A 29 6.14 8.47 18.20
C SER A 29 4.84 7.85 18.72
N GLY A 30 4.37 6.81 18.04
CA GLY A 30 3.14 6.10 18.39
C GLY A 30 1.85 6.81 17.97
N ARG A 31 1.93 7.94 17.25
CA ARG A 31 0.77 8.78 16.94
C ARG A 31 0.34 8.66 15.49
N ARG A 32 -0.94 8.95 15.31
CA ARG A 32 -1.64 8.99 14.03
C ARG A 32 -2.57 10.20 14.08
N TRP A 33 -2.40 11.13 13.16
CA TRP A 33 -3.30 12.26 13.03
C TRP A 33 -4.11 12.18 11.74
N PHE A 34 -5.32 12.72 11.78
CA PHE A 34 -6.22 12.83 10.65
C PHE A 34 -6.38 14.31 10.38
N ARG A 35 -5.93 14.77 9.20
CA ARG A 35 -5.85 16.19 8.88
C ARG A 35 -6.73 16.54 7.68
N ASP A 36 -7.15 17.79 7.58
CA ASP A 36 -7.53 18.39 6.30
C ASP A 36 -6.32 19.09 5.65
N ALA A 37 -6.55 19.73 4.50
CA ALA A 37 -5.55 20.51 3.78
C ALA A 37 -5.01 21.70 4.61
N ASP A 38 -5.80 22.24 5.53
CA ASP A 38 -5.43 23.34 6.43
C ASP A 38 -4.78 22.86 7.74
N ARG A 39 -4.50 21.55 7.86
CA ARG A 39 -3.89 20.89 9.02
C ARG A 39 -4.77 20.88 10.28
N CYS A 40 -6.07 21.14 10.12
CA CYS A 40 -7.03 20.97 11.20
C CYS A 40 -7.25 19.47 11.47
N ASP A 41 -7.49 19.11 12.73
CA ASP A 41 -7.84 17.74 13.09
C ASP A 41 -9.27 17.43 12.64
N ILE A 42 -9.43 16.44 11.76
CA ILE A 42 -10.71 16.03 11.20
C ILE A 42 -11.27 14.76 11.83
N GLN A 43 -10.63 14.20 12.85
CA GLN A 43 -11.00 12.90 13.43
C GLN A 43 -12.47 12.81 13.83
N ARG A 44 -13.06 13.91 14.32
CA ARG A 44 -14.47 13.98 14.75
C ARG A 44 -15.46 14.17 13.60
N GLU A 45 -14.96 14.45 12.41
CA GLU A 45 -15.75 14.66 11.20
C GLU A 45 -15.82 13.40 10.32
N LEU A 46 -15.07 12.34 10.67
CA LEU A 46 -15.02 11.11 9.90
C LEU A 46 -16.32 10.30 10.10
N PRO A 47 -17.13 10.09 9.04
CA PRO A 47 -18.45 9.47 9.19
C PRO A 47 -18.37 8.03 9.69
N GLY A 48 -19.13 7.69 10.73
CA GLY A 48 -19.22 6.32 11.26
C GLY A 48 -17.98 5.85 12.03
N TRP A 49 -16.97 6.70 12.21
CA TRP A 49 -15.79 6.36 13.01
C TRP A 49 -16.13 6.37 14.51
N PRO A 50 -15.68 5.38 15.29
CA PRO A 50 -15.78 5.42 16.75
C PRO A 50 -15.08 6.65 17.36
N ALA A 51 -15.17 6.85 18.66
CA ALA A 51 -14.22 7.74 19.34
C ALA A 51 -12.81 7.11 19.29
N GLY A 52 -11.77 7.92 19.18
CA GLY A 52 -10.39 7.44 19.19
C GLY A 52 -9.47 8.34 20.00
N PRO A 53 -8.18 7.98 20.09
CA PRO A 53 -7.22 8.72 20.91
C PRO A 53 -7.11 10.16 20.42
N THR A 54 -7.08 11.11 21.35
CA THR A 54 -6.73 12.50 21.07
C THR A 54 -5.22 12.66 21.18
N ASN A 55 -4.55 12.97 20.08
CA ASN A 55 -3.10 13.10 20.02
C ASN A 55 -2.70 14.59 20.11
N THR A 56 -1.88 14.96 21.08
CA THR A 56 -1.30 16.31 21.23
C THR A 56 0.22 16.26 21.09
N VAL A 57 0.85 16.91 20.10
CA VAL A 57 2.33 16.88 19.85
C VAL A 57 3.10 16.88 21.17
N ARG A 58 4.04 15.94 21.39
CA ARG A 58 4.87 15.98 22.62
C ARG A 58 5.61 17.31 22.58
N SER A 59 5.33 18.20 23.54
CA SER A 59 5.81 19.57 23.49
C SER A 59 7.34 19.57 23.41
N LYS A 60 7.87 20.15 22.32
CA LYS A 60 9.20 20.73 22.36
C LYS A 60 9.05 22.00 23.19
N THR A 61 9.76 22.10 24.30
CA THR A 61 9.99 23.37 24.99
C THR A 61 10.35 24.44 23.94
N ASN A 62 9.43 25.39 23.77
CA ASN A 62 9.58 26.70 23.15
C ASN A 62 10.43 26.81 21.86
N ARG A 63 9.76 26.79 20.70
CA ARG A 63 10.11 27.70 19.59
C ARG A 63 8.84 28.34 19.04
N LEU A 64 8.62 29.58 19.48
CA LEU A 64 7.64 30.51 18.96
C LEU A 64 7.88 30.80 17.47
N ALA A 65 6.79 30.64 16.70
CA ALA A 65 6.26 31.52 15.65
C ALA A 65 7.20 32.12 14.58
N ARG A 66 6.95 31.78 13.32
CA ARG A 66 6.29 32.65 12.31
C ARG A 66 6.44 32.05 10.91
N GLY A 67 5.34 31.99 10.18
CA GLY A 67 5.33 31.62 8.76
C GLY A 67 3.92 31.48 8.23
N VAL A 68 3.17 32.59 8.23
CA VAL A 68 1.98 32.74 7.37
C VAL A 68 2.46 32.62 5.93
N GLY A 69 1.99 31.61 5.22
CA GLY A 69 2.23 31.43 3.81
C GLY A 69 1.29 30.37 3.28
N ARG A 70 0.22 30.82 2.63
CA ARG A 70 -0.64 29.98 1.77
C ARG A 70 0.26 29.29 0.75
N THR A 71 0.63 28.04 0.99
CA THR A 71 1.24 27.20 -0.02
C THR A 71 0.12 26.43 -0.70
N ALA A 72 -0.14 26.79 -1.96
CA ALA A 72 -0.83 25.92 -2.88
C ALA A 72 -0.16 24.55 -2.82
N LEU A 73 -0.93 23.52 -2.52
CA LEU A 73 -0.49 22.13 -2.55
C LEU A 73 -0.13 21.80 -4.00
N ALA A 74 1.10 22.11 -4.40
CA ALA A 74 1.68 21.56 -5.60
C ALA A 74 1.93 20.08 -5.29
N LEU A 75 0.99 19.23 -5.69
CA LEU A 75 1.17 17.79 -5.79
C LEU A 75 2.25 17.53 -6.84
N VAL A 76 3.50 17.72 -6.45
CA VAL A 76 4.65 17.26 -7.22
C VAL A 76 4.70 15.75 -7.00
N VAL A 77 4.05 15.02 -7.91
CA VAL A 77 4.21 13.57 -8.04
C VAL A 77 5.61 13.34 -8.60
N ILE A 78 6.62 13.28 -7.72
CA ILE A 78 7.90 12.69 -8.08
C ILE A 78 7.75 11.20 -7.81
N GLY A 79 7.66 10.41 -8.88
CA GLY A 79 7.81 8.96 -8.81
C GLY A 79 9.23 8.64 -8.35
N ILE A 80 9.47 8.61 -7.04
CA ILE A 80 10.71 8.05 -6.50
C ILE A 80 10.52 6.54 -6.42
N ALA A 81 11.03 5.82 -7.41
CA ALA A 81 11.30 4.40 -7.30
C ALA A 81 12.44 4.20 -6.29
N ALA A 82 12.11 4.17 -4.99
CA ALA A 82 13.06 3.78 -3.97
C ALA A 82 13.28 2.26 -4.07
N ALA A 83 14.39 1.89 -4.70
CA ALA A 83 14.94 0.56 -4.60
C ALA A 83 15.23 0.21 -3.13
N LEU A 84 14.96 -1.04 -2.73
CA LEU A 84 15.99 -2.00 -2.28
C LEU A 84 15.39 -3.10 -1.40
N GLY A 85 15.79 -4.34 -1.68
CA GLY A 85 15.79 -5.40 -0.69
C GLY A 85 16.91 -5.19 0.33
N GLY A 86 16.77 -5.78 1.50
CA GLY A 86 17.81 -5.84 2.51
C GLY A 86 17.27 -6.25 3.88
N THR A 87 17.44 -7.52 4.22
CA THR A 87 17.28 -8.07 5.57
C THR A 87 18.24 -7.37 6.55
N GLY A 88 17.74 -6.82 7.66
CA GLY A 88 18.58 -6.23 8.70
C GLY A 88 17.87 -6.16 10.05
N VAL A 89 18.33 -7.01 10.97
CA VAL A 89 17.92 -7.06 12.38
C VAL A 89 18.21 -5.72 13.06
N GLY A 90 17.27 -5.28 13.89
CA GLY A 90 17.21 -3.93 14.42
C GLY A 90 18.41 -3.47 15.24
N ASN A 91 18.65 -2.16 15.21
CA ASN A 91 19.20 -1.45 16.35
C ASN A 91 18.69 0.00 16.36
N VAL A 92 18.53 0.53 17.57
CA VAL A 92 17.92 1.82 17.88
C VAL A 92 18.87 2.94 17.46
N GLY A 93 18.63 3.54 16.29
CA GLY A 93 19.40 4.67 15.75
C GLY A 93 19.12 5.05 14.28
N THR A 94 18.26 4.31 13.57
CA THR A 94 18.20 4.27 12.10
C THR A 94 16.83 4.62 11.53
N LEU A 95 16.26 5.78 11.88
CA LEU A 95 15.20 6.32 11.03
C LEU A 95 15.86 6.71 9.69
N GLY A 96 15.25 6.33 8.56
CA GLY A 96 15.74 6.73 7.24
C GLY A 96 15.85 8.25 7.07
N ARG A 97 16.25 8.72 5.89
CA ARG A 97 16.17 10.17 5.59
C ARG A 97 14.70 10.55 5.47
N SER A 98 14.30 11.63 6.16
CA SER A 98 12.94 12.19 6.01
C SER A 98 12.85 12.96 4.70
N ASP A 99 11.84 12.64 3.90
CA ASP A 99 11.54 13.31 2.63
C ASP A 99 10.45 14.38 2.79
N GLY A 100 9.75 14.39 3.93
CA GLY A 100 8.76 15.41 4.30
C GLY A 100 8.69 15.61 5.80
N PRO A 101 9.65 16.34 6.42
CA PRO A 101 9.73 16.51 7.87
C PRO A 101 8.46 17.06 8.51
N GLU A 102 7.70 17.88 7.79
CA GLU A 102 6.41 18.41 8.23
C GLU A 102 5.34 17.32 8.41
N ASN A 103 5.48 16.17 7.75
CA ASN A 103 4.56 15.04 7.80
C ASN A 103 5.14 13.80 8.48
N GLU A 104 6.41 13.85 8.87
CA GLU A 104 7.15 12.69 9.40
C GLU A 104 7.77 12.96 10.78
N VAL A 105 8.10 14.21 11.09
CA VAL A 105 8.84 14.61 12.31
C VAL A 105 8.04 15.57 13.18
N ASP A 106 7.46 16.61 12.59
CA ASP A 106 6.76 17.67 13.34
C ASP A 106 5.25 17.38 13.51
N ASP A 107 4.68 16.66 12.55
CA ASP A 107 3.35 16.08 12.56
C ASP A 107 3.46 14.67 11.94
N PHE A 108 2.39 13.89 12.02
CA PHE A 108 2.32 12.56 11.39
C PHE A 108 0.88 12.28 10.93
N PRO A 109 0.39 13.00 9.91
CA PRO A 109 -0.88 12.70 9.30
C PRO A 109 -0.81 11.32 8.63
N VAL A 110 -1.68 10.42 9.06
CA VAL A 110 -1.92 9.13 8.35
C VAL A 110 -3.01 9.27 7.30
N MET A 111 -3.71 10.40 7.31
CA MET A 111 -4.73 10.81 6.36
C MET A 111 -4.70 12.33 6.22
N CYS A 112 -4.78 12.81 4.99
CA CYS A 112 -5.09 14.21 4.68
C CYS A 112 -6.26 14.26 3.71
N ALA A 113 -7.39 14.85 4.13
CA ALA A 113 -8.63 14.73 3.40
C ALA A 113 -9.58 15.93 3.60
N SER A 114 -9.85 16.63 2.50
CA SER A 114 -10.90 17.66 2.45
C SER A 114 -12.31 17.02 2.48
N PRO A 115 -13.36 17.75 2.89
CA PRO A 115 -14.74 17.24 2.83
C PRO A 115 -15.10 16.68 1.45
N GLY A 116 -15.80 15.54 1.43
CA GLY A 116 -16.24 14.87 0.19
C GLY A 116 -15.14 14.12 -0.60
N THR A 117 -13.90 14.08 -0.11
CA THR A 117 -12.82 13.32 -0.78
C THR A 117 -12.79 11.85 -0.37
N LEU A 118 -12.25 11.00 -1.24
CA LEU A 118 -12.25 9.54 -1.07
C LEU A 118 -11.52 9.08 0.20
N ALA A 119 -10.46 9.78 0.64
CA ALA A 119 -9.78 9.41 1.87
C ALA A 119 -10.69 9.51 3.12
N ARG A 120 -11.71 10.39 3.13
CA ARG A 120 -12.66 10.50 4.25
C ARG A 120 -13.62 9.32 4.35
N THR A 121 -13.74 8.50 3.30
CA THR A 121 -14.58 7.30 3.33
C THR A 121 -13.80 6.08 3.80
N LEU A 122 -12.47 6.21 4.02
CA LEU A 122 -11.62 5.12 4.50
C LEU A 122 -12.15 4.51 5.80
N PRO A 123 -12.12 3.17 5.93
CA PRO A 123 -12.69 2.50 7.08
C PRO A 123 -11.84 2.72 8.33
N TRP A 124 -12.51 2.94 9.46
CA TRP A 124 -11.86 3.12 10.76
C TRP A 124 -11.07 1.89 11.19
N GLN A 125 -11.40 0.71 10.67
CA GLN A 125 -10.71 -0.55 10.91
C GLN A 125 -9.24 -0.50 10.46
N LEU A 126 -8.84 0.44 9.60
CA LEU A 126 -7.42 0.65 9.32
C LEU A 126 -6.63 1.16 10.53
N ASP A 127 -7.27 1.79 11.51
CA ASP A 127 -6.62 2.26 12.75
C ASP A 127 -6.59 1.14 13.80
N PRO A 128 -5.41 0.57 14.14
CA PRO A 128 -5.30 -0.49 15.12
C PRO A 128 -5.83 -0.08 16.51
N ALA A 129 -5.85 1.22 16.83
CA ALA A 129 -6.34 1.69 18.13
C ALA A 129 -7.87 1.62 18.29
N ARG A 130 -8.61 1.28 17.23
CA ARG A 130 -10.07 1.30 17.20
C ARG A 130 -10.72 -0.06 17.00
N ARG A 131 -9.94 -1.06 16.55
CA ARG A 131 -10.42 -2.41 16.29
C ARG A 131 -9.90 -3.40 17.34
N PRO A 132 -10.59 -4.53 17.55
CA PRO A 132 -10.05 -5.64 18.32
C PRO A 132 -8.71 -6.13 17.75
N ASP A 133 -7.84 -6.64 18.63
CA ASP A 133 -6.53 -7.20 18.22
C ASP A 133 -6.64 -8.49 17.41
N THR A 134 -7.83 -9.12 17.40
CA THR A 134 -8.18 -10.26 16.55
C THR A 134 -8.47 -9.84 15.11
N ASP A 135 -8.74 -8.57 14.87
CA ASP A 135 -9.18 -8.09 13.57
C ASP A 135 -7.99 -7.60 12.74
N ARG A 136 -8.04 -7.89 11.45
CA ARG A 136 -7.05 -7.49 10.46
C ARG A 136 -7.75 -6.80 9.30
N THR A 137 -7.04 -5.87 8.66
CA THR A 137 -7.50 -5.28 7.40
C THR A 137 -6.51 -5.64 6.33
N HIS A 138 -7.00 -6.14 5.21
CA HIS A 138 -6.19 -6.43 4.03
C HIS A 138 -6.52 -5.44 2.92
N ALA A 139 -5.48 -5.03 2.20
CA ALA A 139 -5.60 -4.38 0.91
C ALA A 139 -5.44 -5.42 -0.19
N VAL A 140 -6.46 -5.53 -1.04
CA VAL A 140 -6.46 -6.38 -2.23
C VAL A 140 -6.40 -5.51 -3.47
N VAL A 141 -5.36 -5.69 -4.27
CA VAL A 141 -5.25 -5.07 -5.58
C VAL A 141 -5.73 -6.06 -6.62
N THR A 142 -6.71 -5.64 -7.41
CA THR A 142 -7.20 -6.38 -8.57
C THR A 142 -6.77 -5.71 -9.87
N ASP A 143 -7.12 -6.32 -10.99
CA ASP A 143 -7.01 -5.72 -12.33
C ASP A 143 -7.89 -4.46 -12.50
N ARG A 144 -8.87 -4.21 -11.63
CA ARG A 144 -9.80 -3.07 -11.75
C ARG A 144 -9.84 -2.08 -10.58
N ARG A 145 -9.60 -2.56 -9.37
CA ARG A 145 -9.82 -1.81 -8.14
C ARG A 145 -8.91 -2.24 -7.01
N LEU A 146 -8.66 -1.34 -6.07
CA LEU A 146 -8.23 -1.62 -4.72
C LEU A 146 -9.46 -1.92 -3.86
N VAL A 147 -9.38 -2.96 -3.04
CA VAL A 147 -10.45 -3.36 -2.10
C VAL A 147 -9.84 -3.46 -0.71
N LEU A 148 -10.47 -2.83 0.27
CA LEU A 148 -10.14 -2.99 1.68
C LEU A 148 -11.11 -4.00 2.30
N ILE A 149 -10.56 -5.04 2.91
CA ILE A 149 -11.31 -6.16 3.49
C ILE A 149 -10.97 -6.26 4.96
N SER A 150 -11.98 -6.31 5.82
CA SER A 150 -11.81 -6.73 7.22
C SER A 150 -11.81 -8.24 7.28
N MET A 151 -11.02 -8.81 8.18
CA MET A 151 -11.02 -10.25 8.44
C MET A 151 -10.61 -10.56 9.87
N LEU A 152 -11.02 -11.74 10.36
CA LEU A 152 -10.55 -12.28 11.64
C LEU A 152 -9.21 -12.99 11.46
N ASP A 153 -8.28 -12.79 12.41
CA ASP A 153 -7.06 -13.58 12.62
C ASP A 153 -7.43 -14.87 13.38
N ASP A 154 -8.42 -15.60 12.85
CA ASP A 154 -8.94 -16.86 13.34
C ASP A 154 -9.17 -17.81 12.16
N ASP A 155 -8.40 -18.90 12.13
CA ASP A 155 -8.46 -19.89 11.05
C ASP A 155 -9.67 -20.84 11.18
N ASP A 156 -10.25 -20.97 12.38
CA ASP A 156 -11.39 -21.85 12.67
C ASP A 156 -12.73 -21.19 12.31
N GLU A 157 -12.84 -19.87 12.50
CA GLU A 157 -14.02 -19.08 12.13
C GLU A 157 -13.68 -17.95 11.13
N PRO A 158 -13.31 -18.29 9.88
CA PRO A 158 -12.89 -17.30 8.90
C PRO A 158 -14.05 -16.38 8.52
N TRP A 159 -13.91 -15.09 8.79
CA TRP A 159 -14.84 -14.04 8.41
C TRP A 159 -14.13 -13.00 7.55
N GLU A 160 -14.78 -12.55 6.48
CA GLU A 160 -14.27 -11.51 5.60
C GLU A 160 -15.41 -10.56 5.18
N GLU A 161 -15.18 -9.26 5.28
CA GLU A 161 -16.13 -8.21 4.88
C GLU A 161 -15.44 -7.15 4.02
N VAL A 162 -16.06 -6.79 2.90
CA VAL A 162 -15.59 -5.65 2.10
C VAL A 162 -15.97 -4.35 2.80
N LEU A 163 -14.96 -3.58 3.18
CA LEU A 163 -15.12 -2.30 3.86
C LEU A 163 -15.20 -1.12 2.89
N GLN A 164 -14.39 -1.16 1.84
CA GLN A 164 -14.34 -0.11 0.83
C GLN A 164 -13.72 -0.62 -0.47
N GLU A 165 -14.10 0.01 -1.58
CA GLU A 165 -13.47 -0.15 -2.87
C GLU A 165 -13.05 1.22 -3.44
N ALA A 166 -11.97 1.22 -4.22
CA ALA A 166 -11.53 2.34 -5.04
C ALA A 166 -11.12 1.82 -6.40
N GLY A 167 -11.73 2.32 -7.47
CA GLY A 167 -11.33 2.03 -8.84
C GLY A 167 -9.89 2.47 -9.09
N ARG A 168 -9.19 1.81 -10.02
CA ARG A 168 -7.80 2.17 -10.35
C ARG A 168 -7.64 3.64 -10.76
N ALA A 169 -8.61 4.20 -11.48
CA ALA A 169 -8.60 5.59 -11.91
C ALA A 169 -8.75 6.58 -10.74
N GLU A 170 -9.22 6.13 -9.57
CA GLU A 170 -9.32 6.96 -8.37
C GLU A 170 -8.00 7.01 -7.59
N ILE A 171 -7.01 6.18 -7.94
CA ILE A 171 -5.67 6.15 -7.34
C ILE A 171 -4.74 6.91 -8.28
N ALA A 172 -4.30 8.09 -7.86
CA ALA A 172 -3.42 8.95 -8.63
C ALA A 172 -1.95 8.53 -8.53
N ALA A 173 -1.51 8.13 -7.34
CA ALA A 173 -0.13 7.72 -7.10
C ALA A 173 -0.02 6.77 -5.90
N VAL A 174 1.03 5.96 -5.91
CA VAL A 174 1.44 5.14 -4.78
C VAL A 174 2.94 5.29 -4.58
N GLU A 175 3.34 5.62 -3.36
CA GLU A 175 4.73 5.88 -2.99
C GLU A 175 5.15 5.00 -1.83
N SER A 176 6.37 4.47 -1.89
CA SER A 176 7.04 3.85 -0.74
C SER A 176 7.72 4.95 0.08
N LYS A 177 7.51 4.95 1.40
CA LYS A 177 8.11 5.86 2.37
C LYS A 177 9.06 5.07 3.26
N THR A 178 10.33 5.46 3.26
CA THR A 178 11.40 4.75 3.98
C THR A 178 11.70 5.36 5.35
N PHE A 179 11.09 6.50 5.68
CA PHE A 179 11.21 7.13 7.00
C PHE A 179 10.28 6.45 8.01
N GLY A 180 10.82 5.55 8.83
CA GLY A 180 10.04 4.83 9.83
C GLY A 180 10.86 3.79 10.60
N HIS A 181 10.16 2.97 11.39
CA HIS A 181 10.76 1.80 12.03
C HIS A 181 10.53 0.56 11.16
N GLY A 182 11.60 -0.02 10.62
CA GLY A 182 11.54 -1.29 9.89
C GLY A 182 11.03 -1.13 8.46
N GLU A 183 9.89 -1.73 8.16
CA GLU A 183 9.33 -1.86 6.81
C GLU A 183 8.76 -0.53 6.29
N PRO A 184 8.80 -0.30 4.96
CA PRO A 184 8.37 0.97 4.40
C PRO A 184 6.86 1.18 4.56
N ASP A 185 6.50 2.41 4.92
CA ASP A 185 5.14 2.89 4.82
C ASP A 185 4.77 3.09 3.34
N ILE A 186 3.49 3.10 3.03
CA ILE A 186 2.96 3.27 1.68
C ILE A 186 2.02 4.46 1.71
N ARG A 187 2.31 5.50 0.93
CA ARG A 187 1.39 6.60 0.70
C ARG A 187 0.53 6.31 -0.52
N LEU A 188 -0.79 6.26 -0.33
CA LEU A 188 -1.78 6.19 -1.39
C LEU A 188 -2.35 7.60 -1.61
N VAL A 189 -2.18 8.13 -2.82
CA VAL A 189 -2.74 9.41 -3.23
C VAL A 189 -3.92 9.15 -4.16
N PHE A 190 -5.06 9.76 -3.85
CA PHE A 190 -6.28 9.64 -4.65
C PHE A 190 -6.40 10.78 -5.67
N ALA A 191 -7.17 10.56 -6.74
CA ALA A 191 -7.37 11.53 -7.83
C ALA A 191 -7.92 12.89 -7.36
N GLY A 192 -8.65 12.93 -6.25
CA GLY A 192 -9.11 14.16 -5.61
C GLY A 192 -8.06 14.89 -4.75
N GLY A 193 -6.80 14.46 -4.77
CA GLY A 193 -5.69 15.05 -4.02
C GLY A 193 -5.62 14.67 -2.52
N SER A 194 -6.67 14.03 -1.99
CA SER A 194 -6.62 13.42 -0.66
C SER A 194 -5.70 12.21 -0.65
N TRP A 195 -5.13 11.86 0.50
CA TRP A 195 -4.22 10.73 0.61
C TRP A 195 -4.28 10.06 1.99
N CYS A 196 -3.79 8.83 2.06
CA CYS A 196 -3.52 8.13 3.31
C CYS A 196 -2.13 7.48 3.32
N GLN A 197 -1.62 7.19 4.51
CA GLN A 197 -0.35 6.50 4.73
C GLN A 197 -0.61 5.20 5.50
N LEU A 198 -0.26 4.09 4.87
CA LEU A 198 -0.47 2.74 5.35
C LEU A 198 0.86 2.09 5.74
N ALA A 199 0.86 1.27 6.77
CA ALA A 199 1.97 0.37 7.09
C ALA A 199 1.65 -1.04 6.62
N SER A 200 2.64 -1.72 6.05
CA SER A 200 2.58 -3.15 5.74
C SER A 200 3.99 -3.72 5.59
N SER A 201 4.30 -4.78 6.34
CA SER A 201 5.53 -5.56 6.15
C SER A 201 5.58 -6.32 4.83
N HIS A 202 4.46 -6.36 4.12
CA HIS A 202 4.33 -7.01 2.82
C HIS A 202 3.84 -5.99 1.79
N GLY A 203 4.22 -4.71 1.94
CA GLY A 203 3.71 -3.60 1.13
C GLY A 203 4.18 -3.55 -0.33
N GLY A 204 5.34 -4.16 -0.64
CA GLY A 204 5.96 -4.10 -1.97
C GLY A 204 5.02 -4.45 -3.14
N PRO A 205 4.23 -5.53 -3.07
CA PRO A 205 3.20 -5.83 -4.06
C PRO A 205 2.15 -4.72 -4.29
N LEU A 206 1.76 -3.95 -3.28
CA LEU A 206 0.82 -2.83 -3.47
C LEU A 206 1.43 -1.74 -4.33
N VAL A 207 2.65 -1.30 -3.98
CA VAL A 207 3.40 -0.31 -4.75
C VAL A 207 3.54 -0.81 -6.20
N ARG A 208 3.99 -2.06 -6.37
CA ARG A 208 4.23 -2.62 -7.71
C ARG A 208 3.02 -2.63 -8.63
N HIS A 209 1.87 -3.05 -8.08
CA HIS A 209 0.65 -3.24 -8.87
C HIS A 209 -0.19 -1.98 -9.00
N LEU A 210 0.05 -0.94 -8.20
CA LEU A 210 -0.68 0.33 -8.26
C LEU A 210 0.13 1.46 -8.91
N SER A 211 1.47 1.48 -8.79
CA SER A 211 2.31 2.54 -9.37
C SER A 211 2.42 2.47 -10.90
N ALA A 212 2.27 1.29 -11.50
CA ALA A 212 2.18 1.13 -12.94
C ALA A 212 0.73 0.82 -13.35
N ALA A 213 0.22 1.54 -14.35
CA ALA A 213 -0.96 1.13 -15.11
C ALA A 213 -0.66 -0.20 -15.81
N SER A 214 -0.84 -1.29 -15.06
CA SER A 214 -0.43 -2.62 -15.47
C SER A 214 -1.61 -3.26 -16.17
N GLU A 215 -1.74 -3.05 -17.48
CA GLU A 215 -2.73 -3.79 -18.25
C GLU A 215 -2.31 -5.27 -18.31
N PRO A 216 -3.18 -6.20 -17.88
CA PRO A 216 -2.90 -7.63 -18.01
C PRO A 216 -2.75 -8.03 -19.47
N ILE A 217 -1.62 -8.66 -19.80
CA ILE A 217 -1.38 -9.21 -21.12
C ILE A 217 -2.02 -10.59 -21.20
N ARG A 218 -2.76 -10.80 -22.28
CA ARG A 218 -3.37 -12.11 -22.54
C ARG A 218 -2.30 -13.11 -22.99
N PRO A 219 -2.40 -14.39 -22.59
CA PRO A 219 -1.42 -15.41 -22.96
C PRO A 219 -1.17 -15.53 -24.46
N GLU A 220 -2.18 -15.25 -25.29
CA GLU A 220 -2.09 -15.36 -26.76
C GLU A 220 -1.25 -14.24 -27.39
N ALA A 221 -1.06 -13.13 -26.67
CA ALA A 221 -0.22 -12.02 -27.10
C ALA A 221 1.27 -12.23 -26.75
N LEU A 222 1.61 -13.29 -26.03
CA LEU A 222 2.98 -13.59 -25.64
C LEU A 222 3.76 -14.25 -26.79
N THR A 223 5.01 -13.83 -26.98
CA THR A 223 5.93 -14.48 -27.92
C THR A 223 6.20 -15.93 -27.49
N PRO A 224 6.66 -16.81 -28.41
CA PRO A 224 7.02 -18.18 -28.04
C PRO A 224 8.04 -18.26 -26.88
N GLY A 225 9.03 -17.36 -26.87
CA GLY A 225 10.02 -17.30 -25.80
C GLY A 225 9.43 -16.87 -24.45
N GLN A 226 8.56 -15.87 -24.46
CA GLN A 226 7.81 -15.45 -23.25
C GLN A 226 6.89 -16.54 -22.70
N ARG A 227 6.19 -17.27 -23.57
CA ARG A 227 5.35 -18.41 -23.16
C ARG A 227 6.19 -19.50 -22.50
N LYS A 228 7.34 -19.84 -23.09
CA LYS A 228 8.27 -20.79 -22.48
C LYS A 228 8.74 -20.31 -21.10
N ALA A 229 9.14 -19.04 -20.98
CA ALA A 229 9.61 -18.47 -19.71
C ALA A 229 8.52 -18.45 -18.63
N LEU A 230 7.27 -18.22 -19.03
CA LEU A 230 6.09 -18.31 -18.19
C LEU A 230 5.86 -19.74 -17.70
N ASP A 231 5.84 -20.72 -18.61
CA ASP A 231 5.62 -22.13 -18.26
C ASP A 231 6.72 -22.65 -17.33
N ASP A 232 7.98 -22.34 -17.62
CA ASP A 232 9.13 -22.69 -16.77
C ASP A 232 8.99 -22.08 -15.35
N PHE A 233 8.55 -20.82 -15.28
CA PHE A 233 8.33 -20.13 -14.00
C PHE A 233 7.19 -20.77 -13.21
N LEU A 234 6.05 -21.04 -13.86
CA LEU A 234 4.88 -21.66 -13.21
C LEU A 234 5.20 -23.05 -12.67
N ALA A 235 5.93 -23.85 -13.44
CA ALA A 235 6.41 -25.17 -13.00
C ALA A 235 7.35 -25.05 -11.80
N LYS A 236 8.31 -24.12 -11.85
CA LYS A 236 9.27 -23.89 -10.76
C LYS A 236 8.61 -23.49 -9.44
N VAL A 237 7.60 -22.62 -9.50
CA VAL A 237 6.96 -22.10 -8.28
C VAL A 237 5.82 -23.00 -7.78
N GLY A 238 5.38 -23.98 -8.57
CA GLY A 238 4.21 -24.80 -8.24
C GLY A 238 2.94 -23.95 -8.21
N ALA A 239 2.75 -23.12 -9.23
CA ALA A 239 1.68 -22.13 -9.24
C ALA A 239 0.28 -22.76 -9.15
N VAL A 240 -0.60 -22.13 -8.38
CA VAL A 240 -2.00 -22.51 -8.24
C VAL A 240 -2.87 -21.47 -8.93
N GLY A 241 -3.46 -21.85 -10.06
CA GLY A 241 -4.29 -20.96 -10.90
C GLY A 241 -3.49 -20.16 -11.94
N PRO A 242 -4.16 -19.22 -12.64
CA PRO A 242 -3.55 -18.51 -13.76
C PRO A 242 -2.56 -17.42 -13.29
N ALA A 243 -1.39 -17.34 -13.92
CA ALA A 243 -0.47 -16.22 -13.74
C ALA A 243 -1.00 -14.92 -14.36
N LEU A 244 -0.61 -13.81 -13.76
CA LEU A 244 -0.71 -12.48 -14.32
C LEU A 244 0.58 -12.14 -15.05
N VAL A 245 0.48 -11.66 -16.28
CA VAL A 245 1.60 -11.03 -17.00
C VAL A 245 1.24 -9.58 -17.28
N THR A 246 2.15 -8.65 -17.00
CA THR A 246 1.92 -7.21 -17.21
C THR A 246 3.15 -6.56 -17.83
N ARG A 247 2.93 -5.61 -18.75
CA ARG A 247 4.03 -4.80 -19.30
C ARG A 247 4.43 -3.72 -18.31
N ARG A 248 5.73 -3.52 -18.15
CA ARG A 248 6.31 -2.45 -17.33
C ARG A 248 6.71 -1.25 -18.20
N PRO A 249 6.77 -0.03 -17.63
CA PRO A 249 7.26 1.16 -18.32
C PRO A 249 8.62 1.00 -19.02
N SER A 250 9.52 0.19 -18.47
CA SER A 250 10.81 -0.19 -19.07
C SER A 250 10.68 -0.97 -20.40
N GLY A 251 9.50 -1.53 -20.68
CA GLY A 251 9.26 -2.47 -21.77
C GLY A 251 9.38 -3.94 -21.35
N ASN A 252 9.89 -4.25 -20.15
CA ASN A 252 9.96 -5.60 -19.60
C ASN A 252 8.57 -6.10 -19.17
N TYR A 253 8.51 -7.39 -18.84
CA TYR A 253 7.28 -8.09 -18.48
C TYR A 253 7.40 -8.67 -17.08
N LEU A 254 6.44 -8.33 -16.22
CA LEU A 254 6.32 -8.91 -14.89
C LEU A 254 5.33 -10.07 -14.93
N ILE A 255 5.80 -11.24 -14.55
CA ILE A 255 4.99 -12.43 -14.26
C ILE A 255 4.73 -12.46 -12.76
N ALA A 256 3.48 -12.67 -12.34
CA ALA A 256 3.10 -12.91 -10.95
C ALA A 256 2.18 -14.14 -10.86
N ALA A 257 2.48 -15.06 -9.94
CA ALA A 257 1.72 -16.28 -9.74
C ALA A 257 1.56 -16.61 -8.25
N ARG A 258 0.41 -17.16 -7.88
CA ARG A 258 0.14 -17.60 -6.50
C ARG A 258 0.71 -18.99 -6.27
N LYS A 259 1.29 -19.22 -5.09
CA LYS A 259 1.70 -20.56 -4.63
C LYS A 259 0.61 -21.29 -3.85
N SER A 260 -0.36 -20.56 -3.30
CA SER A 260 -1.47 -21.12 -2.53
C SER A 260 -2.74 -20.31 -2.71
N LEU A 261 -3.88 -20.99 -2.58
CA LEU A 261 -5.19 -20.37 -2.44
C LEU A 261 -5.47 -19.91 -1.00
N ASP A 262 -4.68 -20.38 -0.03
CA ASP A 262 -4.75 -19.90 1.33
C ASP A 262 -4.18 -18.48 1.45
N VAL A 263 -4.81 -17.71 2.32
CA VAL A 263 -4.43 -16.35 2.67
C VAL A 263 -4.20 -16.33 4.16
N SER A 264 -2.99 -15.97 4.57
CA SER A 264 -2.69 -15.75 5.99
C SER A 264 -3.23 -14.41 6.42
N ALA A 265 -3.95 -14.32 7.54
CA ALA A 265 -4.37 -13.05 8.13
C ALA A 265 -3.19 -12.12 8.49
N ARG A 266 -1.98 -12.68 8.66
CA ARG A 266 -0.76 -11.95 9.03
C ARG A 266 0.15 -11.59 7.87
N HIS A 267 0.09 -12.34 6.78
CA HIS A 267 1.03 -12.19 5.66
C HIS A 267 0.34 -11.92 4.32
N GLY A 268 -0.98 -12.10 4.24
CA GLY A 268 -1.72 -11.98 3.00
C GLY A 268 -1.56 -13.20 2.09
N ALA A 269 -1.66 -12.96 0.79
CA ALA A 269 -1.50 -13.98 -0.25
C ALA A 269 -0.02 -14.12 -0.64
N THR A 270 0.46 -15.36 -0.70
CA THR A 270 1.81 -15.66 -1.18
C THR A 270 1.85 -15.63 -2.70
N VAL A 271 2.51 -14.60 -3.24
CA VAL A 271 2.70 -14.39 -4.68
C VAL A 271 4.19 -14.40 -4.99
N ASP A 272 4.60 -15.29 -5.88
CA ASP A 272 5.92 -15.25 -6.50
C ASP A 272 5.85 -14.48 -7.80
N TRP A 273 6.99 -13.95 -8.20
CA TRP A 273 7.08 -13.15 -9.40
C TRP A 273 8.44 -13.28 -10.07
N ARG A 274 8.48 -12.94 -11.35
CA ARG A 274 9.68 -12.90 -12.18
C ARG A 274 9.55 -11.78 -13.21
N LEU A 275 10.66 -11.11 -13.50
CA LEU A 275 10.77 -10.24 -14.67
C LEU A 275 11.34 -11.04 -15.83
N MET A 276 10.85 -10.77 -17.03
CA MET A 276 11.41 -11.27 -18.29
C MET A 276 11.45 -10.15 -19.33
N GLY A 277 12.36 -10.28 -20.28
CA GLY A 277 12.46 -9.37 -21.42
C GLY A 277 11.40 -9.63 -22.50
N PRO A 278 11.43 -8.84 -23.59
CA PRO A 278 10.50 -8.98 -24.72
C PRO A 278 10.52 -10.36 -25.40
N GLU A 279 11.63 -11.09 -25.33
CA GLU A 279 11.76 -12.42 -25.92
C GLU A 279 11.75 -13.56 -24.87
N GLY A 280 11.46 -13.24 -23.60
CA GLY A 280 11.39 -14.21 -22.49
C GLY A 280 12.74 -14.49 -21.81
N GLU A 281 13.79 -13.74 -22.15
CA GLU A 281 15.10 -13.79 -21.52
C GLU A 281 15.09 -13.21 -20.10
N ASP A 282 16.08 -13.60 -19.29
CA ASP A 282 16.32 -12.96 -17.99
C ASP A 282 16.86 -11.54 -18.19
N VAL A 283 16.35 -10.61 -17.38
CA VAL A 283 16.72 -9.20 -17.44
C VAL A 283 17.18 -8.68 -16.09
N THR A 284 18.07 -7.69 -16.11
CA THR A 284 18.41 -6.89 -14.94
C THR A 284 17.35 -5.83 -14.70
N TYR A 285 17.07 -5.51 -13.43
CA TYR A 285 16.13 -4.47 -13.05
C TYR A 285 16.47 -3.11 -13.68
N GLN A 286 15.44 -2.46 -14.20
CA GLN A 286 15.46 -1.10 -14.71
C GLN A 286 14.42 -0.24 -13.98
N GLU A 287 14.55 1.08 -14.10
CA GLU A 287 13.56 2.01 -13.57
C GLU A 287 12.18 1.72 -14.17
N GLY A 288 11.15 1.66 -13.32
CA GLY A 288 9.78 1.33 -13.71
C GLY A 288 9.44 -0.18 -13.73
N ASP A 289 10.42 -1.07 -13.57
CA ASP A 289 10.13 -2.52 -13.52
C ASP A 289 9.29 -2.94 -12.31
N LEU A 290 9.48 -2.25 -11.17
CA LEU A 290 8.81 -2.51 -9.91
C LEU A 290 7.94 -1.31 -9.54
#